data_AF-A0A372M6C4-F1
#
_entry.id   AF-A0A372M6C4-F1
#
_cell.length_a   1.000
_cell.length_b   1.000
_cell.length_c   1.000
_cell.angle_alpha   90.00
_cell.angle_beta   90.00
_cell.angle_gamma   90.00
#
_symmetry.space_group_name_H-M   'P 1'
#
loop_
_entity.id
_entity.type
_entity.pdbx_description
1 polymer ?
#
loop_
_entity_poly.entity_id
_entity_poly.type
_entity_poly.pdbx_seq_one_letter_code
_entity_poly.pdbx_strand_id
1 'polypeptide(L)'
;MVRGSDPAAHAGGCTCGDCPHGAREGHRRAVAAFAAERDKLADGAGLPAALAHSPGASRQWVSDELTQSAVALAARSRADGEAWLRALWRRTAVAVWGAVVVLVLAAALTGIGAGWTAARTSAVVAAVALAAALTAGT
;
A
#
# COMPACT_ATOMS: atom_id res chain seq x y z
N MET A 1 22.80 33.76 -9.36
CA MET A 1 22.77 32.90 -8.15
C MET A 1 21.60 31.94 -8.29
N VAL A 2 21.90 30.67 -8.55
CA VAL A 2 20.92 29.59 -8.68
C VAL A 2 20.55 29.14 -7.26
N ARG A 3 19.28 29.28 -6.86
CA ARG A 3 18.77 28.59 -5.66
C ARG A 3 18.56 27.13 -6.05
N GLY A 4 19.41 26.26 -5.52
CA GLY A 4 19.18 24.82 -5.53
C GLY A 4 17.91 24.51 -4.74
N SER A 5 16.98 23.81 -5.37
CA SER A 5 15.85 23.19 -4.69
C SER A 5 16.35 21.93 -4.02
N ASP A 6 16.71 22.01 -2.74
CA ASP A 6 16.94 20.81 -1.94
C ASP A 6 15.62 20.01 -1.84
N PRO A 7 15.60 18.71 -2.16
CA PRO A 7 14.45 17.86 -1.88
C PRO A 7 14.38 17.69 -0.36
N ALA A 8 13.56 18.50 0.29
CA ALA A 8 13.26 18.37 1.71
C ALA A 8 12.82 16.92 1.99
N ALA A 9 13.70 16.16 2.64
CA ALA A 9 13.38 14.84 3.15
C ALA A 9 12.19 14.98 4.10
N HIS A 10 11.06 14.39 3.72
CA HIS A 10 9.81 14.51 4.44
C HIS A 10 9.94 13.96 5.86
N ALA A 11 9.86 14.85 6.85
CA ALA A 11 9.69 14.48 8.25
C ALA A 11 8.32 13.81 8.42
N GLY A 12 8.28 12.48 8.42
CA GLY A 12 7.31 11.62 9.13
C GLY A 12 5.80 11.82 8.91
N GLY A 13 5.37 12.66 7.98
CA GLY A 13 3.98 13.06 7.80
C GLY A 13 3.65 13.26 6.34
N CYS A 14 3.79 12.21 5.54
CA CYS A 14 3.35 12.26 4.14
C CYS A 14 1.81 12.37 4.15
N THR A 15 1.27 13.57 3.91
CA THR A 15 -0.17 13.83 3.72
C THR A 15 -0.65 13.49 2.31
N CYS A 16 0.25 12.99 1.46
CA CYS A 16 -0.08 12.47 0.15
C CYS A 16 -0.93 11.20 0.29
N GLY A 17 -2.25 11.36 0.20
CA GLY A 17 -3.25 10.31 0.34
C GLY A 17 -3.06 9.09 -0.57
N ASP A 18 -2.25 9.23 -1.63
CA ASP A 18 -1.94 8.17 -2.59
C ASP A 18 -0.51 7.64 -2.53
N CYS A 19 0.30 8.06 -1.54
CA CYS A 19 1.67 7.54 -1.43
C CYS A 19 1.70 6.27 -0.53
N PRO A 20 2.40 5.21 -0.96
CA PRO A 20 2.44 3.95 -0.20
C PRO A 20 3.12 4.08 1.16
N HIS A 21 4.00 5.07 1.34
CA HIS A 21 4.57 5.41 2.64
C HIS A 21 3.55 6.06 3.58
N GLY A 22 2.69 6.94 3.07
CA GLY A 22 1.63 7.61 3.81
C GLY A 22 0.54 6.65 4.27
N ALA A 23 0.16 5.68 3.42
CA ALA A 23 -0.77 4.61 3.80
C ALA A 23 -0.20 3.72 4.93
N ARG A 24 1.07 3.31 4.84
CA ARG A 24 1.73 2.54 5.92
C ARG A 24 1.82 3.31 7.23
N GLU A 25 2.19 4.59 7.16
CA GLU A 25 2.33 5.43 8.34
C GLU A 25 0.96 5.78 8.96
N GLY A 26 -0.07 5.97 8.12
CA GLY A 26 -1.46 6.10 8.56
C GLY A 26 -1.94 4.85 9.30
N HIS A 27 -1.70 3.66 8.74
CA HIS A 27 -2.04 2.39 9.39
C HIS A 27 -1.29 2.21 10.72
N ARG A 28 0.02 2.48 10.76
CA ARG A 28 0.81 2.42 12.00
C ARG A 28 0.26 3.34 13.08
N ARG A 29 -0.05 4.59 12.74
CA ARG A 29 -0.65 5.54 13.69
C ARG A 29 -2.02 5.08 14.19
N ALA A 30 -2.85 4.52 13.31
CA ALA A 30 -4.15 3.99 13.70
C ALA A 30 -4.04 2.78 14.65
N VAL A 31 -3.09 1.86 14.39
CA VAL A 31 -2.80 0.73 15.29
C VAL A 31 -2.23 1.22 16.62
N ALA A 32 -1.33 2.20 16.61
CA ALA A 32 -0.78 2.79 17.84
C ALA A 32 -1.87 3.47 18.68
N ALA A 33 -2.80 4.18 18.05
CA ALA A 33 -3.94 4.79 18.73
C ALA A 33 -4.87 3.73 19.36
N PHE A 34 -5.15 2.64 18.63
CA PHE A 34 -5.93 1.51 19.17
C PHE A 34 -5.23 0.85 20.37
N ALA A 35 -3.91 0.63 20.29
CA ALA A 35 -3.14 0.08 21.40
C ALA A 35 -3.18 1.01 22.63
N ALA A 36 -3.02 2.32 22.43
CA ALA A 36 -3.13 3.30 23.50
C ALA A 36 -4.53 3.30 24.14
N GLU A 37 -5.60 3.10 23.38
CA GLU A 37 -6.96 3.00 23.91
C GLU A 37 -7.15 1.74 24.76
N ARG A 38 -6.67 0.59 24.28
CA ARG A 38 -6.65 -0.66 25.05
C ARG A 38 -5.90 -0.49 26.37
N ASP A 39 -4.74 0.15 26.33
CA ASP A 39 -3.90 0.32 27.51
C ASP A 39 -4.59 1.26 28.53
N LYS A 40 -5.21 2.35 28.10
CA LYS A 40 -6.05 3.20 28.98
C LYS A 40 -7.19 2.43 29.65
N LEU A 41 -7.90 1.61 28.87
CA LEU A 41 -8.99 0.80 29.40
C LEU A 41 -8.49 -0.27 30.37
N ALA A 42 -7.30 -0.82 30.15
CA ALA A 42 -6.64 -1.75 31.08
C ALA A 42 -6.24 -1.07 32.39
N ASP A 43 -5.83 0.21 32.34
CA ASP A 43 -5.59 1.05 33.52
C ASP A 43 -6.89 1.48 34.23
N GLY A 44 -8.07 1.09 33.70
CA GLY A 44 -9.38 1.45 34.23
C GLY A 44 -9.82 2.88 33.91
N ALA A 45 -9.05 3.60 33.08
CA ALA A 45 -9.39 4.95 32.66
C ALA A 45 -10.46 4.92 31.57
N GLY A 46 -11.48 5.77 31.70
CA GLY A 46 -12.57 5.89 30.71
C GLY A 46 -13.78 4.98 30.95
N LEU A 47 -13.78 4.15 32.01
CA LEU A 47 -14.97 3.38 32.39
C LEU A 47 -16.10 4.30 32.86
N PRO A 48 -17.35 4.07 32.41
CA PRO A 48 -18.51 4.75 32.96
C PRO A 48 -18.66 4.47 34.45
N ALA A 49 -18.86 5.52 35.26
CA ALA A 49 -19.00 5.40 36.71
C ALA A 49 -20.16 4.43 37.12
N ALA A 50 -21.21 4.36 36.30
CA ALA A 50 -22.32 3.43 36.49
C ALA A 50 -21.88 1.95 36.41
N LEU A 51 -20.86 1.64 35.60
CA LEU A 51 -20.36 0.28 35.40
C LEU A 51 -19.20 -0.08 36.34
N ALA A 52 -18.56 0.91 36.97
CA ALA A 52 -17.44 0.70 37.90
C ALA A 52 -17.80 -0.22 39.09
N HIS A 53 -19.09 -0.26 39.46
CA HIS A 53 -19.59 -1.05 40.58
C HIS A 53 -19.89 -2.51 40.21
N SER A 54 -19.87 -2.88 38.92
CA SER A 54 -20.14 -4.23 38.43
C SER A 54 -18.97 -4.74 37.58
N PRO A 55 -18.10 -5.61 38.12
CA PRO A 55 -16.95 -6.16 37.40
C PRO A 55 -17.31 -6.94 36.13
N GLY A 56 -18.52 -7.50 36.06
CA GLY A 56 -19.00 -8.18 34.86
C GLY A 56 -19.42 -7.20 33.77
N ALA A 57 -20.17 -6.15 34.14
CA ALA A 57 -20.66 -5.16 33.18
C ALA A 57 -19.53 -4.28 32.63
N SER A 58 -18.52 -3.97 33.45
CA SER A 58 -17.33 -3.25 32.99
C SER A 58 -16.54 -4.03 31.93
N ARG A 59 -16.29 -5.33 32.15
CA ARG A 59 -15.61 -6.19 31.16
C ARG A 59 -16.38 -6.32 29.85
N GLN A 60 -17.70 -6.44 29.94
CA GLN A 60 -18.55 -6.50 28.76
C GLN A 60 -18.44 -5.20 27.95
N TRP A 61 -18.60 -4.06 28.63
CA TRP A 61 -18.48 -2.76 27.98
C TRP A 61 -17.10 -2.50 27.38
N VAL A 62 -16.01 -2.85 28.09
CA VAL A 62 -14.64 -2.76 27.54
C VAL A 62 -14.49 -3.63 26.28
N SER A 63 -15.08 -4.83 26.29
CA SER A 63 -15.05 -5.72 25.12
C SER A 63 -15.82 -5.15 23.94
N ASP A 64 -16.98 -4.55 24.18
CA ASP A 64 -17.82 -3.93 23.16
C ASP A 64 -17.13 -2.70 22.55
N GLU A 65 -16.52 -1.84 23.38
CA GLU A 65 -15.79 -0.64 22.96
C GLU A 65 -14.55 -0.99 22.13
N LEU A 66 -13.77 -1.99 22.58
CA LEU A 66 -12.62 -2.49 21.81
C LEU A 66 -13.05 -3.14 20.50
N THR A 67 -14.20 -3.83 20.49
CA THR A 67 -14.75 -4.43 19.27
C THR A 67 -15.15 -3.33 18.27
N GLN A 68 -15.88 -2.30 18.72
CA GLN A 68 -16.26 -1.16 17.88
C GLN A 68 -15.04 -0.44 17.31
N SER A 69 -14.02 -0.20 18.14
CA SER A 69 -12.76 0.41 17.73
C SER A 69 -11.98 -0.46 16.73
N ALA A 70 -11.97 -1.79 16.92
CA ALA A 70 -11.33 -2.72 16.00
C ALA A 70 -12.06 -2.78 14.64
N VAL A 71 -13.39 -2.71 14.64
CA VAL A 71 -14.19 -2.62 13.41
C VAL A 71 -13.87 -1.34 12.63
N ALA A 72 -13.75 -0.20 13.33
CA ALA A 72 -13.36 1.07 12.71
C ALA A 72 -11.94 1.01 12.10
N LEU A 73 -10.99 0.41 12.83
CA LEU A 73 -9.63 0.17 12.32
C LEU A 73 -9.63 -0.74 11.08
N ALA A 74 -10.43 -1.80 11.09
CA ALA A 74 -10.56 -2.73 9.97
C ALA A 74 -11.24 -2.08 8.75
N ALA A 75 -12.21 -1.20 8.95
CA ALA A 75 -12.81 -0.44 7.85
C ALA A 75 -11.77 0.47 7.18
N ARG A 76 -10.95 1.15 7.99
CA ARG A 76 -9.89 2.03 7.49
C ARG A 76 -8.77 1.27 6.79
N SER A 77 -8.34 0.14 7.34
CA SER A 77 -7.29 -0.69 6.71
C SER A 77 -7.71 -1.25 5.36
N ARG A 78 -9.00 -1.58 5.18
CA ARG A 78 -9.53 -1.98 3.86
C ARG A 78 -9.45 -0.83 2.85
N ALA A 79 -9.87 0.38 3.22
CA ALA A 79 -9.79 1.54 2.35
C ALA A 79 -8.33 1.89 1.95
N ASP A 80 -7.41 1.83 2.91
CA ASP A 80 -5.98 2.05 2.66
C ASP A 80 -5.36 0.93 1.79
N GLY A 81 -5.83 -0.31 1.97
CA GLY A 81 -5.40 -1.48 1.20
C GLY A 81 -5.72 -1.38 -0.29
N GLU A 82 -6.92 -0.91 -0.64
CA GLU A 82 -7.32 -0.69 -2.04
C GLU A 82 -6.49 0.39 -2.74
N ALA A 83 -6.16 1.48 -2.02
CA ALA A 83 -5.30 2.53 -2.53
C ALA A 83 -3.86 2.01 -2.77
N TRP A 84 -3.34 1.21 -1.83
CA TRP A 84 -2.03 0.58 -1.96
C TRP A 84 -1.97 -0.40 -3.13
N LEU A 85 -2.98 -1.27 -3.29
CA LEU A 85 -3.06 -2.21 -4.41
C LEU A 85 -3.08 -1.49 -5.76
N ARG A 86 -3.90 -0.44 -5.90
CA ARG A 86 -3.94 0.39 -7.12
C ARG A 86 -2.60 1.04 -7.43
N ALA A 87 -1.92 1.57 -6.41
CA ALA A 87 -0.61 2.19 -6.59
C ALA A 87 0.47 1.17 -6.98
N LEU A 88 0.45 -0.01 -6.35
CA LEU A 88 1.36 -1.11 -6.68
C LEU A 88 1.13 -1.60 -8.11
N TRP A 89 -0.13 -1.74 -8.52
CA TRP A 89 -0.53 -2.16 -9.86
C TRP A 89 0.01 -1.24 -10.95
N ARG A 90 -0.08 0.07 -10.75
CA ARG A 90 0.52 1.03 -11.70
C ARG A 90 2.03 0.86 -11.84
N ARG A 91 2.73 0.58 -10.73
CA ARG A 91 4.19 0.39 -10.76
C ARG A 91 4.59 -0.92 -11.44
N THR A 92 3.87 -2.01 -11.16
CA THR A 92 4.12 -3.30 -11.82
C THR A 92 3.83 -3.21 -13.32
N ALA A 93 2.73 -2.56 -13.72
CA ALA A 93 2.44 -2.30 -15.12
C ALA A 93 3.58 -1.51 -15.79
N VAL A 94 4.02 -0.39 -15.19
CA VAL A 94 5.14 0.41 -15.74
C VAL A 94 6.43 -0.40 -15.83
N ALA A 95 6.77 -1.21 -14.83
CA ALA A 95 7.97 -2.05 -14.84
C ALA A 95 7.91 -3.12 -15.93
N VAL A 96 6.78 -3.79 -16.08
CA VAL A 96 6.54 -4.81 -17.12
C VAL A 96 6.67 -4.20 -18.51
N TRP A 97 6.00 -3.07 -18.76
CA TRP A 97 6.10 -2.38 -20.05
C TRP A 97 7.52 -1.84 -20.31
N GLY A 98 8.22 -1.36 -19.27
CA GLY A 98 9.62 -0.97 -19.36
C GLY A 98 10.52 -2.13 -19.80
N ALA A 99 10.33 -3.33 -19.22
CA ALA A 99 11.07 -4.53 -19.61
C ALA A 99 10.78 -4.93 -21.07
N VAL A 100 9.52 -4.84 -21.51
CA VAL A 100 9.15 -5.08 -22.92
C VAL A 100 9.87 -4.10 -23.84
N VAL A 101 9.87 -2.80 -23.54
CA VAL A 101 10.60 -1.79 -24.34
C VAL A 101 12.09 -2.10 -24.40
N VAL A 102 12.72 -2.46 -23.28
CA VAL A 102 14.14 -2.84 -23.23
C VAL A 102 14.41 -4.07 -24.11
N LEU A 103 13.55 -5.09 -24.04
CA LEU A 103 13.66 -6.28 -24.89
C LEU A 103 13.55 -5.93 -26.38
N VAL A 104 12.60 -5.07 -26.76
CA VAL A 104 12.44 -4.61 -28.14
C VAL A 104 13.67 -3.82 -28.61
N LEU A 105 14.18 -2.92 -27.78
CA LEU A 105 15.38 -2.14 -28.09
C LEU A 105 16.61 -3.04 -28.25
N ALA A 106 16.80 -4.02 -27.36
CA ALA A 106 17.89 -4.99 -27.46
C ALA A 106 17.77 -5.85 -28.73
N ALA A 107 16.55 -6.31 -29.07
CA ALA A 107 16.30 -7.05 -30.31
C ALA A 107 16.59 -6.21 -31.55
N ALA A 108 16.22 -4.92 -31.53
CA ALA A 108 16.49 -3.99 -32.63
C ALA A 108 17.98 -3.71 -32.80
N LEU A 109 18.69 -3.37 -31.71
CA LEU A 109 20.12 -3.09 -31.73
C LEU A 109 20.96 -4.29 -32.17
N THR A 110 20.60 -5.49 -31.72
CA THR A 110 21.29 -6.74 -32.13
C THR A 110 20.88 -7.24 -33.52
N GLY A 111 19.82 -6.68 -34.09
CA GLY A 111 19.39 -6.94 -35.47
C GLY A 111 20.20 -6.15 -36.51
N ILE A 112 20.81 -5.02 -36.11
CA ILE A 112 21.64 -4.20 -36.97
C ILE A 112 22.91 -5.00 -37.32
N GLY A 113 23.05 -5.40 -38.58
CA GLY A 113 24.17 -6.19 -39.10
C GLY A 113 23.94 -7.71 -39.19
N ALA A 114 23.08 -8.29 -38.36
CA ALA A 114 22.78 -9.73 -38.38
C ALA A 114 21.49 -10.11 -39.12
N GLY A 115 20.66 -9.13 -39.48
CA GLY A 115 19.34 -9.35 -40.08
C GLY A 115 18.26 -9.67 -39.05
N TRP A 116 17.00 -9.40 -39.40
CA TRP A 116 15.85 -9.64 -38.52
C TRP A 116 15.35 -11.07 -38.69
N THR A 117 15.24 -11.84 -37.59
CA THR A 117 14.87 -13.27 -37.64
C THR A 117 13.49 -13.53 -37.04
N ALA A 118 12.82 -14.59 -37.51
CA ALA A 118 11.51 -15.02 -36.98
C ALA A 118 11.56 -15.43 -35.49
N ALA A 119 12.72 -15.86 -34.99
CA ALA A 119 12.92 -16.15 -33.57
C ALA A 119 12.87 -14.88 -32.70
N ARG A 120 13.30 -13.72 -33.23
CA ARG A 120 13.23 -12.45 -32.51
C ARG A 120 11.80 -11.90 -32.46
N THR A 121 11.04 -12.04 -33.54
CA THR A 121 9.62 -11.62 -33.55
C THR A 121 8.79 -12.45 -32.57
N SER A 122 8.97 -13.77 -32.53
CA SER A 122 8.23 -14.63 -31.60
C SER A 122 8.55 -14.33 -30.14
N ALA A 123 9.82 -14.02 -29.81
CA ALA A 123 10.21 -13.61 -28.46
C ALA A 123 9.58 -12.27 -28.04
N VAL A 124 9.56 -11.28 -28.94
CA VAL A 124 8.90 -9.98 -28.67
C VAL A 124 7.39 -10.16 -28.51
N VAL A 125 6.75 -10.94 -29.38
CA VAL A 125 5.31 -11.23 -29.28
C VAL A 125 4.99 -11.97 -27.99
N ALA A 126 5.80 -12.96 -27.58
CA ALA A 126 5.62 -13.66 -26.31
C ALA A 126 5.77 -12.72 -25.11
N ALA A 127 6.75 -11.81 -25.13
CA ALA A 127 6.93 -10.82 -24.07
C ALA A 127 5.73 -9.85 -23.99
N VAL A 128 5.22 -9.38 -25.13
CA VAL A 128 4.02 -8.53 -25.20
C VAL A 128 2.78 -9.28 -24.72
N ALA A 129 2.61 -10.54 -25.12
CA ALA A 129 1.48 -11.37 -24.70
C ALA A 129 1.49 -11.63 -23.19
N LEU A 130 2.66 -11.94 -22.61
CA LEU A 130 2.83 -12.11 -21.16
C LEU A 130 2.57 -10.79 -20.43
N ALA A 131 3.08 -9.67 -20.93
CA ALA A 131 2.83 -8.35 -20.35
C ALA A 131 1.33 -8.01 -20.37
N ALA A 132 0.65 -8.25 -21.49
CA ALA A 132 -0.78 -8.03 -21.63
C ALA A 132 -1.58 -8.95 -20.69
N ALA A 133 -1.24 -10.24 -20.60
CA ALA A 133 -1.91 -11.18 -19.70
C ALA A 133 -1.74 -10.79 -18.22
N LEU A 134 -0.53 -10.38 -17.83
CA LEU A 134 -0.25 -9.89 -16.47
C LEU A 134 -0.94 -8.56 -16.13
N THR A 135 -1.26 -7.76 -17.15
CA THR A 135 -1.98 -6.49 -16.99
C THR A 135 -3.51 -6.67 -17.06
N ALA A 136 -4.00 -7.71 -17.74
CA ALA A 136 -5.44 -7.98 -17.92
C ALA A 136 -6.03 -8.90 -16.84
N GLY A 137 -5.20 -9.75 -16.22
CA GLY A 137 -5.62 -10.68 -15.15
C GLY A 137 -5.68 -10.06 -13.75
N THR A 138 -5.74 -8.73 -13.66
CA THR A 138 -5.55 -7.93 -12.45
C THR A 138 -6.52 -6.77 -12.44
#